data_AF-A0A9N9BM83-F1
#
_entry.id   AF-A0A9N9BM83-F1
#
_cell.length_a   1.000
_cell.length_b   1.000
_cell.length_c   1.000
_cell.angle_alpha   90.00
_cell.angle_beta   90.00
_cell.angle_gamma   90.00
#
_symmetry.space_group_name_H-M   'P 1'
#
loop_
_entity.id
_entity.type
_entity.pdbx_description
1 polymer ?
#
loop_
_entity_poly.entity_id
_entity_poly.type
_entity_poly.pdbx_seq_one_letter_code
_entity_poly.pdbx_strand_id
1 'polypeptide(L)'
;KKKFVATMCLRKELSNVQKGGIIAAKKLGHSNSRISAVVGCSHSFVRHVWKSYELKQLLKKQTGRPRILNEAECKHLKHTSG
;
A
#
# COMPACT_ATOMS: atom_id res chain seq x y z
N LYS A 1 2.36 26.51 -28.92
CA LYS A 1 3.32 25.99 -27.91
C LYS A 1 2.53 25.58 -26.66
N LYS A 2 2.20 24.29 -26.49
CA LYS A 2 1.50 23.78 -25.29
C LYS A 2 2.51 23.73 -24.14
N LYS A 3 2.35 24.60 -23.15
CA LYS A 3 3.15 24.57 -21.92
C LYS A 3 2.73 23.34 -21.12
N PHE A 4 3.55 22.29 -21.13
CA PHE A 4 3.45 21.22 -20.14
C PHE A 4 3.89 21.82 -18.81
N VAL A 5 2.93 22.32 -18.04
CA VAL A 5 3.17 22.62 -16.63
C VAL A 5 3.22 21.27 -15.93
N ALA A 6 4.43 20.72 -15.81
CA ALA A 6 4.70 19.68 -14.84
C ALA A 6 4.49 20.31 -13.47
N THR A 7 3.26 20.24 -12.97
CA THR A 7 2.95 20.56 -11.58
C THR A 7 3.74 19.55 -10.77
N MET A 8 4.94 19.95 -10.33
CA MET A 8 5.66 19.28 -9.26
C MET A 8 4.77 19.36 -8.04
N CYS A 9 3.84 18.40 -7.92
CA CYS A 9 3.08 18.19 -6.70
C CYS A 9 4.13 17.96 -5.62
N LEU A 10 4.41 18.99 -4.81
CA LEU A 10 5.00 18.79 -3.50
C LEU A 10 4.14 17.69 -2.87
N ARG A 11 4.70 16.49 -2.79
CA ARG A 11 4.05 15.37 -2.11
C ARG A 11 4.08 15.75 -0.65
N LYS A 12 3.09 16.53 -0.20
CA LYS A 12 2.85 16.76 1.22
C LYS A 12 2.56 15.38 1.78
N GLU A 13 3.59 14.76 2.34
CA GLU A 13 3.44 13.44 2.93
C GLU A 13 2.40 13.57 4.04
N LEU A 14 1.28 12.85 3.88
CA LEU A 14 0.28 12.81 4.93
C LEU A 14 0.93 12.26 6.20
N SER A 15 0.62 12.90 7.32
CA SER A 15 1.07 12.44 8.63
C SER A 15 0.56 11.02 8.90
N ASN A 16 1.22 10.30 9.79
CA ASN A 16 0.77 8.96 10.19
C ASN A 16 -0.67 8.99 10.74
N VAL A 17 -1.07 10.09 11.38
CA VAL A 17 -2.44 10.33 11.85
C VAL A 17 -3.43 10.37 10.68
N GLN A 18 -3.13 11.13 9.62
CA GLN A 18 -3.99 11.23 8.43
C GLN A 18 -4.09 9.89 7.69
N LYS A 19 -2.97 9.16 7.54
CA LYS A 19 -2.97 7.80 6.98
C LYS A 19 -3.82 6.85 7.81
N GLY A 20 -3.74 6.95 9.14
CA GLY A 20 -4.59 6.19 10.07
C GLY A 20 -6.07 6.50 9.91
N GLY A 21 -6.43 7.78 9.79
CA GLY A 21 -7.80 8.23 9.53
C GLY A 21 -8.36 7.69 8.21
N ILE A 22 -7.56 7.68 7.14
CA ILE A 22 -7.93 7.07 5.85
C ILE A 22 -8.26 5.58 6.02
N ILE A 23 -7.38 4.83 6.71
CA ILE A 23 -7.56 3.39 6.93
C ILE A 23 -8.82 3.12 7.76
N ALA A 24 -9.03 3.87 8.84
CA ALA A 24 -10.22 3.74 9.69
C ALA A 24 -11.50 4.00 8.90
N ALA A 25 -11.54 5.11 8.14
CA ALA A 25 -12.71 5.44 7.34
C ALA A 25 -13.00 4.41 6.23
N LYS A 26 -11.96 3.84 5.60
CA LYS A 26 -12.13 2.74 4.63
C LYS A 26 -12.70 1.48 5.29
N LYS A 27 -12.25 1.12 6.50
CA LYS A 27 -12.80 -0.02 7.26
C LYS A 27 -14.27 0.19 7.62
N LEU A 28 -14.68 1.42 7.90
CA LEU A 28 -16.07 1.80 8.17
C LEU A 28 -16.94 1.86 6.88
N GLY A 29 -16.38 1.54 5.71
CA GLY A 29 -17.13 1.50 4.45
C GLY A 29 -17.32 2.87 3.78
N HIS A 30 -16.64 3.92 4.22
CA HIS A 30 -16.75 5.22 3.56
C HIS A 30 -16.16 5.21 2.14
N SER A 31 -16.80 5.98 1.25
CA SER A 31 -16.35 6.14 -0.13
C SER A 31 -15.05 6.96 -0.21
N ASN A 32 -14.23 6.67 -1.22
CA ASN A 32 -12.96 7.37 -1.40
C ASN A 32 -13.15 8.88 -1.58
N SER A 33 -14.25 9.31 -2.21
CA SER A 33 -14.60 10.73 -2.38
C SER A 33 -14.77 11.43 -1.04
N ARG A 34 -15.58 10.86 -0.14
CA ARG A 34 -15.81 11.42 1.20
C ARG A 34 -14.52 11.50 2.03
N ILE A 35 -13.70 10.44 1.98
CA ILE A 35 -12.42 10.41 2.70
C ILE A 35 -11.47 11.48 2.17
N SER A 36 -11.39 11.61 0.85
CA SER A 36 -10.49 12.56 0.20
C SER A 36 -10.83 14.02 0.52
N ALA A 37 -12.13 14.34 0.61
CA ALA A 37 -12.62 15.67 0.95
C ALA A 37 -12.31 16.03 2.40
N VAL A 38 -12.52 15.09 3.34
CA VAL A 38 -12.24 15.30 4.77
C VAL A 38 -10.74 15.44 5.04
N VAL A 39 -9.92 14.61 4.39
CA VAL A 39 -8.46 14.60 4.63
C VAL A 39 -7.75 15.69 3.81
N GLY A 40 -8.40 16.23 2.78
CA GLY A 40 -7.82 17.20 1.86
C GLY A 40 -6.73 16.57 0.97
N CYS A 41 -6.96 15.37 0.46
CA CYS A 41 -6.00 14.65 -0.39
C CYS A 41 -6.66 14.12 -1.67
N SER A 42 -5.87 13.63 -2.63
CA SER A 42 -6.42 13.10 -3.88
C SER A 42 -7.02 11.69 -3.70
N HIS A 43 -8.01 11.34 -4.54
CA HIS A 43 -8.62 9.99 -4.55
C HIS A 43 -7.58 8.88 -4.78
N SER A 44 -6.58 9.17 -5.61
CA SER A 44 -5.48 8.23 -5.90
C SER A 44 -4.60 8.00 -4.68
N PHE A 45 -4.40 9.04 -3.86
CA PHE A 45 -3.66 8.91 -2.61
C PHE A 45 -4.41 8.04 -1.59
N VAL A 46 -5.72 8.25 -1.41
CA VAL A 46 -6.58 7.40 -0.57
C VAL A 46 -6.46 5.93 -0.97
N ARG A 47 -6.56 5.64 -2.28
CA ARG A 47 -6.38 4.28 -2.82
C ARG A 47 -4.99 3.71 -2.54
N HIS A 48 -3.96 4.52 -2.70
CA HIS A 48 -2.58 4.10 -2.46
C HIS A 48 -2.33 3.73 -0.99
N VAL A 49 -2.82 4.55 -0.06
CA VAL A 49 -2.74 4.28 1.39
C VAL A 49 -3.48 2.98 1.74
N TRP A 50 -4.68 2.79 1.19
CA TRP A 50 -5.46 1.57 1.43
C TRP A 50 -4.75 0.31 0.92
N LYS A 51 -4.28 0.31 -0.33
CA LYS A 51 -3.51 -0.82 -0.90
C LYS A 51 -2.26 -1.15 -0.09
N SER A 52 -1.54 -0.12 0.35
CA SER A 52 -0.34 -0.30 1.19
C SER A 52 -0.69 -0.92 2.54
N TYR A 53 -1.83 -0.55 3.13
CA TYR A 53 -2.33 -1.19 4.34
C TYR A 53 -2.70 -2.66 4.10
N GLU A 54 -3.44 -2.97 3.02
CA GLU A 54 -3.81 -4.35 2.67
C GLU A 54 -2.57 -5.24 2.49
N LEU A 55 -1.57 -4.76 1.76
CA LEU A 55 -0.30 -5.49 1.58
C LEU A 55 0.39 -5.78 2.92
N LYS A 56 0.49 -4.78 3.81
CA LYS A 56 1.06 -4.98 5.15
C LYS A 56 0.27 -6.01 5.97
N GLN A 57 -1.05 -6.04 5.84
CA GLN A 57 -1.88 -7.03 6.52
C GLN A 57 -1.69 -8.43 5.95
N LEU A 58 -1.49 -8.57 4.63
CA LEU A 58 -1.15 -9.84 4.00
C LEU A 58 0.22 -10.35 4.45
N LEU A 59 1.22 -9.48 4.49
CA LEU A 59 2.56 -9.83 4.96
C LEU A 59 2.55 -10.27 6.44
N LYS A 60 1.79 -9.59 7.30
CA LYS A 60 1.60 -10.02 8.70
C LYS A 60 0.98 -11.42 8.83
N LYS A 61 0.09 -11.80 7.91
CA LYS A 61 -0.48 -13.16 7.86
C LYS A 61 0.53 -14.20 7.33
N GLN A 62 1.44 -13.78 6.46
CA GLN A 62 2.47 -14.65 5.87
C GLN A 62 3.73 -14.82 6.74
N THR A 63 3.85 -14.11 7.86
CA THR A 63 4.94 -14.30 8.83
C THR A 63 4.80 -15.62 9.59
N GLY A 64 4.95 -16.74 8.87
CA GLY A 64 5.64 -17.90 9.42
C GLY A 64 7.12 -17.54 9.59
N ARG A 65 7.76 -18.07 10.64
CA ARG A 65 9.19 -17.86 10.91
C ARG A 65 9.98 -18.13 9.62
N PRO A 66 10.81 -17.20 9.12
CA PRO A 66 11.66 -17.50 7.96
C PRO A 66 12.52 -18.71 8.32
N ARG A 67 12.26 -19.82 7.62
CA ARG A 67 13.02 -21.05 7.80
C ARG A 67 14.22 -20.94 6.87
N ILE A 68 15.42 -21.06 7.43
CA ILE A 68 16.64 -21.18 6.64
C ILE A 68 16.50 -22.52 5.91
N LEU A 69 16.32 -22.45 4.59
CA LEU A 69 16.30 -23.64 3.75
C LEU A 69 17.73 -24.16 3.61
N ASN A 70 17.92 -25.46 3.78
CA ASN A 70 19.22 -26.07 3.51
C ASN A 70 19.46 -26.19 2.00
N GLU A 71 20.70 -26.38 1.56
CA GLU A 71 21.07 -26.40 0.13
C GLU A 71 20.29 -27.47 -0.66
N ALA A 72 19.96 -28.60 -0.03
CA ALA A 72 19.15 -29.67 -0.61
C ALA A 72 17.71 -29.24 -0.90
N GLU A 73 17.09 -28.45 -0.02
CA GLU A 73 15.72 -27.95 -0.18
C GLU A 73 15.66 -26.88 -1.29
N CYS A 74 16.70 -26.05 -1.39
CA CYS A 74 16.85 -25.07 -2.48
C CYS A 74 16.99 -25.74 -3.86
N LYS A 75 17.67 -26.89 -3.95
CA LYS A 75 17.80 -27.64 -5.21
C LYS A 75 16.46 -28.23 -5.66
N HIS A 76 15.62 -28.68 -4.72
CA HIS A 76 14.32 -29.29 -5.03
C HIS A 76 13.31 -28.27 -5.61
N LEU A 77 13.31 -27.02 -5.12
CA LEU A 77 12.43 -25.96 -5.63
C LEU A 77 12.78 -25.51 -7.05
N LYS A 78 14.04 -25.65 -7.49
CA LYS A 78 14.47 -25.30 -8.85
C LYS A 78 14.00 -26.32 -9.89
N HIS A 79 13.77 -27.56 -9.49
CA HIS A 79 13.39 -28.64 -10.41
C HIS A 79 11.88 -28.75 -10.62
N THR A 80 11.06 -28.13 -9.77
CA THR A 80 9.58 -28.14 -9.88
C THR A 80 9.01 -26.93 -10.63
N SER A 81 9.86 -26.08 -11.20
CA SER A 81 9.46 -24.93 -12.03
C SER A 81 9.57 -25.18 -13.54
N GLY A 82 9.54 -26.46 -13.96
CA GLY A 82 9.57 -26.87 -15.37
C GLY A 82 8.19 -26.92 -15.98
#